data_AF-A0A075HMW0-F1
#
_entry.id   AF-A0A075HMW0-F1
#
_cell.length_a   1.000
_cell.length_b   1.000
_cell.length_c   1.000
_cell.angle_alpha   90.00
_cell.angle_beta   90.00
_cell.angle_gamma   90.00
#
_symmetry.space_group_name_H-M   'P 1'
#
loop_
_entity.id
_entity.type
_entity.pdbx_description
1 polymer ?
#
loop_
_entity_poly.entity_id
_entity_poly.type
_entity_poly.pdbx_seq_one_letter_code
_entity_poly.pdbx_strand_id
1 'polypeptide(L)'
;MLVDIPDAGIILVSVLAFLCGLVTLYLYTKIRSPGGPEKVAPTNLDRIDYYERELIDMKIRLDSMDMDGESFTSAELPKKRVRSVEKPVIEKQEFVVPKPTTAPRVPNMSFEDSLVHVLKLITNRPMTSRDIEVTLGKSREHVSRFMKKLFEDGFVGRDTSIRPYRYTITEKGRARVGSDEGGIVYAVSQ
;
A
#
# COMPACT_ATOMS: atom_id res chain seq x y z
N MET A 1 -24.48 -32.66 55.44
CA MET A 1 -24.95 -32.67 54.04
C MET A 1 -24.73 -34.07 53.52
N LEU A 2 -25.80 -34.82 53.29
CA LEU A 2 -25.75 -36.16 52.71
C LEU A 2 -25.45 -35.98 51.22
N VAL A 3 -24.32 -36.50 50.76
CA VAL A 3 -23.99 -36.51 49.33
C VAL A 3 -24.72 -37.71 48.74
N ASP A 4 -25.84 -37.46 48.07
CA ASP A 4 -26.54 -38.50 47.31
C ASP A 4 -25.65 -38.94 46.15
N ILE A 5 -25.18 -40.19 46.23
CA ILE A 5 -24.37 -40.80 45.18
C ILE A 5 -25.29 -41.04 43.98
N PRO A 6 -24.94 -40.53 42.78
CA PRO A 6 -25.76 -40.76 41.59
C PRO A 6 -25.81 -42.26 41.27
N ASP A 7 -26.99 -42.73 40.86
CA ASP A 7 -27.22 -44.11 40.46
C ASP A 7 -26.23 -44.55 39.36
N ALA A 8 -25.84 -45.82 39.39
CA ALA A 8 -24.84 -46.40 38.49
C ALA A 8 -25.21 -46.19 37.01
N GLY A 9 -26.51 -46.16 36.69
CA GLY A 9 -27.01 -45.86 35.35
C GLY A 9 -26.69 -44.42 34.90
N ILE A 10 -26.81 -43.44 35.80
CA ILE A 10 -26.52 -42.03 35.51
C ILE A 10 -25.03 -41.84 35.26
N ILE A 11 -24.19 -42.51 36.07
CA ILE A 11 -22.74 -42.50 35.91
C ILE A 11 -22.37 -43.11 34.55
N LEU A 12 -22.94 -44.27 34.19
CA LEU A 12 -22.66 -44.95 32.92
C LEU A 12 -23.04 -44.08 31.70
N VAL A 13 -24.22 -43.46 31.72
CA VAL A 13 -24.67 -42.58 30.63
C VAL A 13 -23.75 -41.36 30.50
N SER A 14 -23.32 -40.78 31.62
CA SER A 14 -22.41 -39.63 31.62
C SER A 14 -21.05 -39.96 31.00
N VAL A 15 -20.50 -41.13 31.31
CA VAL A 15 -19.23 -41.61 30.75
C VAL A 15 -19.38 -41.90 29.26
N LEU A 16 -20.50 -42.52 28.84
CA LEU A 16 -20.75 -42.82 27.43
C LEU A 16 -20.92 -41.54 26.60
N ALA A 17 -21.63 -40.53 27.14
CA ALA A 17 -21.79 -39.22 26.52
C ALA A 17 -20.44 -38.50 26.35
N PHE A 18 -19.57 -38.58 27.36
CA PHE A 18 -18.22 -38.00 27.31
C PHE A 18 -17.35 -38.66 26.23
N LEU A 19 -17.37 -39.99 26.14
CA LEU A 19 -16.63 -40.74 25.10
C LEU A 19 -17.15 -40.43 23.70
N CYS A 20 -18.47 -40.32 23.53
CA CYS A 20 -19.08 -39.91 22.27
C CYS A 20 -18.66 -38.47 21.87
N GLY A 21 -18.60 -37.56 22.85
CA GLY A 21 -18.05 -36.21 22.69
C GLY A 21 -16.59 -36.18 22.23
N LEU A 22 -15.73 -37.03 22.81
CA LEU A 22 -14.33 -37.14 22.39
C LEU A 22 -14.18 -37.70 20.98
N VAL A 23 -14.95 -38.73 20.63
CA VAL A 23 -14.93 -39.33 19.29
C VAL A 23 -15.42 -38.33 18.25
N THR A 24 -16.52 -37.62 18.52
CA THR A 24 -17.04 -36.57 17.63
C THR A 24 -16.06 -35.40 17.49
N LEU A 25 -15.39 -34.97 18.57
CA LEU A 25 -14.33 -33.96 18.51
C LEU A 25 -13.10 -34.44 17.73
N TYR A 26 -12.72 -35.72 17.87
CA TYR A 26 -11.62 -36.31 17.10
C TYR A 26 -11.95 -36.40 15.61
N LEU A 27 -13.16 -36.84 15.25
CA LEU A 27 -13.63 -36.82 13.86
C LEU A 27 -13.73 -35.38 13.34
N TYR A 28 -14.21 -34.44 14.15
CA TYR A 28 -14.30 -33.03 13.79
C TYR A 28 -12.92 -32.42 13.55
N THR A 29 -11.94 -32.65 14.42
CA THR A 29 -10.57 -32.15 14.23
C THR A 29 -9.87 -32.83 13.05
N LYS A 30 -10.14 -34.13 12.81
CA LYS A 30 -9.61 -34.87 11.66
C LYS A 30 -10.19 -34.40 10.32
N ILE A 31 -11.50 -34.16 10.24
CA ILE A 31 -12.20 -33.72 9.03
C ILE A 31 -12.05 -32.20 8.83
N ARG A 32 -12.01 -31.42 9.92
CA ARG A 32 -11.72 -29.97 9.93
C ARG A 32 -10.22 -29.66 10.00
N SER A 33 -9.37 -30.59 9.57
CA SER A 33 -7.97 -30.26 9.26
C SER A 33 -7.71 -29.84 7.79
N PRO A 34 -8.55 -29.03 7.08
CA PRO A 34 -8.03 -28.25 5.96
C PRO A 34 -7.47 -26.95 6.54
N GLY A 35 -6.40 -27.06 7.32
CA GLY A 35 -5.82 -25.94 8.06
C GLY A 35 -4.43 -26.25 8.62
N GLY A 36 -3.63 -27.06 7.92
CA GLY A 36 -2.18 -26.88 8.00
C GLY A 36 -1.86 -25.42 7.66
N PRO A 37 -0.77 -24.83 8.22
CA PRO A 37 -0.47 -23.42 8.03
C PRO A 37 -0.65 -23.10 6.57
N GLU A 38 -1.55 -22.14 6.32
CA GLU A 38 -1.88 -21.61 5.01
C GLU A 38 -0.61 -21.67 4.19
N LYS A 39 -0.63 -22.43 3.07
CA LYS A 39 0.54 -22.54 2.20
C LYS A 39 0.77 -21.16 1.62
N VAL A 40 1.45 -20.30 2.39
CA VAL A 40 1.98 -19.03 1.97
C VAL A 40 2.82 -19.42 0.77
N ALA A 41 2.36 -19.05 -0.42
CA ALA A 41 3.06 -19.37 -1.66
C ALA A 41 4.56 -19.08 -1.42
N PRO A 42 5.48 -19.99 -1.77
CA PRO A 42 6.89 -19.88 -1.37
C PRO A 42 7.49 -18.50 -1.69
N THR A 43 7.02 -17.88 -2.77
CA THR A 43 7.35 -16.52 -3.20
C THR A 43 7.03 -15.42 -2.18
N ASN A 44 5.99 -15.56 -1.35
CA ASN A 44 5.64 -14.57 -0.33
C ASN A 44 6.54 -14.69 0.91
N LEU A 45 6.97 -15.89 1.29
CA LEU A 45 7.92 -16.07 2.40
C LEU A 45 9.29 -15.51 2.02
N ASP A 46 9.79 -15.84 0.83
CA ASP A 46 11.08 -15.33 0.34
C ASP A 46 11.09 -13.79 0.26
N ARG A 47 9.94 -13.18 -0.07
CA ARG A 47 9.78 -11.72 -0.07
C ARG A 47 9.77 -11.13 1.33
N ILE A 48 9.10 -11.79 2.28
CA ILE A 48 9.08 -11.34 3.68
C ILE A 48 10.49 -11.41 4.26
N ASP A 49 11.21 -12.51 4.04
CA ASP A 49 12.60 -12.69 4.50
C ASP A 49 13.55 -11.65 3.90
N TYR A 50 13.35 -11.26 2.64
CA TYR A 50 14.12 -10.19 2.00
C TYR A 50 13.91 -8.84 2.70
N TYR A 51 12.66 -8.46 2.95
CA TYR A 51 12.35 -7.21 3.65
C TYR A 51 12.79 -7.23 5.11
N GLU A 52 12.70 -8.37 5.78
CA GLU A 52 13.20 -8.55 7.14
C GLU A 52 14.71 -8.30 7.22
N ARG A 53 15.48 -8.86 6.29
CA ARG A 53 16.93 -8.62 6.20
C ARG A 53 17.28 -7.16 5.91
N GLU A 54 16.55 -6.50 5.02
CA GLU A 54 16.76 -5.08 4.72
C GLU A 54 16.49 -4.18 5.94
N LEU A 55 15.42 -4.47 6.69
CA LEU A 55 15.09 -3.78 7.94
C LEU A 55 16.16 -4.00 9.01
N ILE A 56 16.70 -5.21 9.13
CA ILE A 56 17.76 -5.53 10.09
C ILE A 56 19.04 -4.76 9.76
N ASP A 57 19.46 -4.69 8.50
CA ASP A 57 20.67 -3.92 8.10
C ASP A 57 20.50 -2.42 8.38
N MET A 58 19.32 -1.86 8.03
CA MET A 58 19.02 -0.47 8.34
C MET A 58 19.04 -0.20 9.85
N LYS A 59 18.54 -1.14 10.66
CA LYS A 59 18.55 -1.01 12.12
C LYS A 59 19.96 -1.09 12.69
N ILE A 60 20.78 -2.04 12.24
CA ILE A 60 22.18 -2.16 12.66
C ILE A 60 22.95 -0.88 12.31
N ARG A 61 22.68 -0.32 11.13
CA ARG A 61 23.30 0.93 10.68
C ARG A 61 22.84 2.13 11.52
N LEU A 62 21.55 2.24 11.81
CA LEU A 62 21.00 3.28 12.67
C LEU A 62 21.58 3.17 14.09
N ASP A 63 21.57 1.97 14.66
CA ASP A 63 22.14 1.68 15.98
C ASP A 63 23.65 1.98 15.99
N SER A 64 24.40 1.72 14.91
CA SER A 64 25.81 2.11 14.82
C SER A 64 26.02 3.64 14.80
N MET A 65 25.15 4.37 14.08
CA MET A 65 25.21 5.83 14.01
C MET A 65 24.82 6.48 15.34
N ASP A 66 23.83 5.93 16.03
CA ASP A 66 23.39 6.40 17.35
C ASP A 66 24.45 6.10 18.43
N MET A 67 25.16 4.98 18.32
CA MET A 67 26.26 4.64 19.24
C MET A 67 27.53 5.47 19.01
N ASP A 68 27.79 5.91 17.77
CA ASP A 68 28.91 6.81 17.43
C ASP A 68 28.59 8.31 17.68
N GLY A 69 27.32 8.64 17.93
CA GLY A 69 26.80 10.01 18.09
C GLY A 69 26.97 10.64 19.47
N GLU A 70 27.36 9.87 20.48
CA GLU A 70 27.49 10.33 21.86
C GLU A 70 28.92 10.84 22.15
N SER A 71 29.35 12.00 21.60
CA SER A 71 30.54 12.72 22.10
C SER A 71 30.82 14.14 21.56
N PHE A 72 29.86 14.97 21.14
CA PHE A 72 30.20 16.39 20.84
C PHE A 72 29.13 17.41 21.27
N THR A 73 28.64 17.29 22.50
CA THR A 73 28.06 18.46 23.19
C THR A 73 29.03 18.92 24.26
N SER A 74 29.83 19.94 23.96
CA SER A 74 30.14 21.07 24.86
C SER A 74 31.21 22.00 24.28
N ALA A 75 30.92 23.29 24.38
CA ALA A 75 31.83 24.43 24.51
C ALA A 75 32.41 25.11 23.24
N GLU A 76 31.98 26.37 23.12
CA GLU A 76 32.69 27.55 22.63
C GLU A 76 32.99 27.74 21.14
N LEU A 77 32.25 28.68 20.55
CA LEU A 77 32.72 29.48 19.42
C LEU A 77 33.84 30.43 19.89
N PRO A 78 34.96 30.51 19.15
CA PRO A 78 35.55 31.82 18.90
C PRO A 78 35.90 32.05 17.42
N LYS A 79 35.63 33.29 16.99
CA LYS A 79 36.02 33.89 15.71
C LYS A 79 37.56 33.91 15.57
N LYS A 80 38.13 33.45 14.44
CA LYS A 80 39.18 34.24 13.75
C LYS A 80 39.43 33.79 12.30
N ARG A 81 39.64 34.80 11.48
CA ARG A 81 39.81 34.85 10.03
C ARG A 81 41.23 34.41 9.59
N VAL A 82 41.26 33.84 8.37
CA VAL A 82 42.14 34.19 7.21
C VAL A 82 43.39 33.35 6.89
N ARG A 83 43.35 32.80 5.64
CA ARG A 83 44.40 32.55 4.61
C ARG A 83 45.58 31.63 4.98
N SER A 84 46.18 30.85 4.08
CA SER A 84 46.03 30.58 2.64
C SER A 84 47.09 29.56 2.22
N VAL A 85 46.71 28.61 1.34
CA VAL A 85 47.51 27.99 0.24
C VAL A 85 48.65 27.05 0.68
N GLU A 86 48.68 25.77 0.29
CA GLU A 86 49.16 25.26 -1.03
C GLU A 86 48.41 24.02 -1.59
N LYS A 87 48.56 23.83 -2.91
CA LYS A 87 47.94 22.93 -3.93
C LYS A 87 48.39 21.44 -3.82
N PRO A 88 47.83 20.41 -4.54
CA PRO A 88 47.23 20.49 -5.89
C PRO A 88 45.98 19.65 -6.22
N VAL A 89 45.40 20.03 -7.37
CA VAL A 89 44.27 19.52 -8.16
C VAL A 89 44.15 18.00 -8.22
N ILE A 90 43.00 17.45 -7.79
CA ILE A 90 42.40 16.20 -8.31
C ILE A 90 40.87 16.41 -8.41
N GLU A 91 40.30 15.81 -9.44
CA GLU A 91 39.08 16.16 -10.16
C GLU A 91 37.78 16.27 -9.36
N LYS A 92 36.94 17.18 -9.86
CA LYS A 92 35.48 17.10 -9.72
C LYS A 92 35.01 15.72 -10.20
N GLN A 93 34.60 14.86 -9.28
CA GLN A 93 33.54 13.91 -9.55
C GLN A 93 32.49 14.08 -8.45
N GLU A 94 31.48 14.87 -8.79
CA GLU A 94 30.17 14.84 -8.15
C GLU A 94 29.74 13.36 -8.12
N PHE A 95 29.78 12.72 -6.95
CA PHE A 95 29.16 11.42 -6.79
C PHE A 95 27.65 11.66 -6.84
N VAL A 96 27.11 11.55 -8.04
CA VAL A 96 25.69 11.53 -8.37
C VAL A 96 25.08 10.44 -7.50
N VAL A 97 24.42 10.85 -6.42
CA VAL A 97 23.39 10.04 -5.78
C VAL A 97 22.51 9.55 -6.92
N PRO A 98 22.32 8.23 -7.15
CA PRO A 98 21.20 7.79 -7.94
C PRO A 98 19.99 8.17 -7.10
N LYS A 99 19.51 9.39 -7.32
CA LYS A 99 18.18 9.83 -6.96
C LYS A 99 17.30 8.65 -7.35
N PRO A 100 16.54 8.04 -6.43
CA PRO A 100 15.55 7.06 -6.84
C PRO A 100 14.83 7.73 -8.00
N THR A 101 14.73 7.05 -9.14
CA THR A 101 14.01 7.58 -10.30
C THR A 101 12.55 7.71 -9.88
N THR A 102 12.26 8.72 -9.06
CA THR A 102 10.99 9.37 -8.97
C THR A 102 10.73 9.70 -10.41
N ALA A 103 9.77 8.98 -10.98
CA ALA A 103 9.16 9.31 -12.25
C ALA A 103 9.14 10.85 -12.36
N PRO A 104 9.57 11.41 -13.51
CA PRO A 104 9.64 12.86 -13.68
C PRO A 104 8.40 13.46 -13.04
N ARG A 105 8.58 14.29 -12.00
CA ARG A 105 7.47 14.87 -11.25
C ARG A 105 6.57 15.49 -12.31
N VAL A 106 5.46 14.82 -12.59
CA VAL A 106 4.52 15.30 -13.59
C VAL A 106 4.16 16.70 -13.13
N PRO A 107 4.23 17.70 -14.03
CA PRO A 107 3.84 19.05 -13.66
C PRO A 107 2.48 18.98 -12.98
N ASN A 108 2.25 19.81 -11.96
CA ASN A 108 0.97 19.90 -11.26
C ASN A 108 -0.11 20.26 -12.29
N MET A 109 -0.67 19.26 -12.96
CA MET A 109 -1.73 19.41 -13.95
C MET A 109 -2.97 19.92 -13.22
N SER A 110 -3.69 20.82 -13.88
CA SER A 110 -4.98 21.28 -13.37
C SER A 110 -5.96 20.11 -13.26
N PHE A 111 -7.03 20.30 -12.50
CA PHE A 111 -8.07 19.28 -12.36
C PHE A 111 -8.67 18.88 -13.71
N GLU A 112 -8.87 19.84 -14.62
CA GLU A 112 -9.41 19.60 -15.96
C GLU A 112 -8.44 18.85 -16.86
N ASP A 113 -7.15 19.20 -16.83
CA ASP A 113 -6.14 18.47 -17.62
C ASP A 113 -6.05 17.01 -17.18
N SER A 114 -6.14 16.78 -15.86
CA SER A 114 -6.16 15.43 -15.27
C SER A 114 -7.42 14.66 -15.69
N LEU A 115 -8.56 15.34 -15.84
CA LEU A 115 -9.84 14.77 -16.25
C LEU A 115 -9.81 14.32 -17.70
N VAL A 116 -9.43 15.20 -18.60
CA VAL A 116 -9.29 14.88 -20.03
C VAL A 116 -8.32 13.72 -20.22
N HIS A 117 -7.17 13.76 -19.52
CA HIS A 117 -6.17 12.71 -19.60
C HIS A 117 -6.74 11.35 -19.16
N VAL A 118 -7.42 11.28 -18.02
CA VAL A 118 -8.02 10.03 -17.52
C VAL A 118 -9.14 9.52 -18.42
N LEU A 119 -10.02 10.40 -18.92
CA LEU A 119 -11.07 9.98 -19.84
C LEU A 119 -10.48 9.42 -21.15
N LYS A 120 -9.40 10.02 -21.67
CA LYS A 120 -8.69 9.51 -22.84
C LYS A 120 -8.07 8.13 -22.58
N LEU A 121 -7.49 7.92 -21.40
CA LEU A 121 -6.95 6.61 -20.99
C LEU A 121 -8.03 5.53 -20.94
N ILE A 122 -9.17 5.84 -20.30
CA ILE A 122 -10.29 4.90 -20.16
C ILE A 122 -10.97 4.62 -21.52
N THR A 123 -10.94 5.58 -22.45
CA THR A 123 -11.45 5.40 -23.82
C THR A 123 -10.72 4.28 -24.56
N ASN A 124 -9.40 4.19 -24.38
CA ASN A 124 -8.58 3.19 -25.04
C ASN A 124 -8.73 1.80 -24.43
N ARG A 125 -8.86 1.72 -23.09
CA ARG A 125 -8.97 0.45 -22.36
C ARG A 125 -9.70 0.66 -21.02
N PRO A 126 -10.56 -0.27 -20.58
CA PRO A 126 -11.12 -0.22 -19.24
C PRO A 126 -10.00 -0.32 -18.20
N MET A 127 -9.90 0.68 -17.32
CA MET A 127 -8.83 0.82 -16.33
C MET A 127 -9.33 0.62 -14.90
N THR A 128 -8.42 0.25 -14.01
CA THR A 128 -8.68 0.20 -12.56
C THR A 128 -8.18 1.48 -11.89
N SER A 129 -8.60 1.73 -10.64
CA SER A 129 -8.05 2.84 -9.84
C SER A 129 -6.52 2.78 -9.69
N ARG A 130 -5.94 1.57 -9.70
CA ARG A 130 -4.50 1.39 -9.56
C ARG A 130 -3.75 1.77 -10.83
N ASP A 131 -4.30 1.42 -12.00
CA ASP A 131 -3.70 1.81 -13.28
C ASP A 131 -3.66 3.35 -13.40
N ILE A 132 -4.74 4.01 -12.99
CA ILE A 132 -4.86 5.46 -13.02
C ILE A 132 -3.90 6.15 -12.03
N GLU A 133 -3.67 5.55 -10.86
CA GLU A 133 -2.68 5.97 -9.88
C GLU A 133 -1.27 6.00 -10.47
N VAL A 134 -0.88 4.93 -11.16
CA VAL A 134 0.43 4.82 -11.80
C VAL A 134 0.59 5.86 -12.92
N THR A 135 -0.46 6.11 -13.71
CA THR A 135 -0.40 7.09 -14.80
C THR A 135 -0.35 8.54 -14.31
N LEU A 136 -1.10 8.87 -13.26
CA LEU A 136 -1.17 10.25 -12.73
C LEU A 136 -0.05 10.58 -11.74
N GLY A 137 0.62 9.56 -11.18
CA GLY A 137 1.62 9.75 -10.12
C GLY A 137 1.06 10.40 -8.85
N LYS A 138 -0.26 10.29 -8.62
CA LYS A 138 -0.95 10.82 -7.42
C LYS A 138 -1.24 9.70 -6.43
N SER A 139 -1.45 10.04 -5.16
CA SER A 139 -1.86 9.09 -4.13
C SER A 139 -3.17 8.37 -4.50
N ARG A 140 -3.27 7.09 -4.13
CA ARG A 140 -4.47 6.26 -4.24
C ARG A 140 -5.74 6.94 -3.71
N GLU A 141 -5.62 7.76 -2.66
CA GLU A 141 -6.75 8.50 -2.09
C GLU A 141 -7.25 9.62 -3.01
N HIS A 142 -6.34 10.37 -3.63
CA HIS A 142 -6.72 11.42 -4.57
C HIS A 142 -7.40 10.83 -5.80
N VAL A 143 -6.87 9.71 -6.30
CA VAL A 143 -7.45 9.01 -7.45
C VAL A 143 -8.80 8.41 -7.12
N SER A 144 -8.99 7.84 -5.92
CA SER A 144 -10.29 7.27 -5.54
C SER A 144 -11.36 8.36 -5.41
N ARG A 145 -11.04 9.51 -4.81
CA ARG A 145 -11.94 10.68 -4.75
C ARG A 145 -12.24 11.23 -6.14
N PHE A 146 -11.22 11.31 -6.99
CA PHE A 146 -11.36 11.77 -8.37
C PHE A 146 -12.28 10.86 -9.19
N MET A 147 -12.09 9.54 -9.10
CA MET A 147 -12.91 8.55 -9.78
C MET A 147 -14.34 8.50 -9.25
N LYS A 148 -14.52 8.71 -7.95
CA LYS A 148 -15.86 8.87 -7.37
C LYS A 148 -16.57 10.08 -7.97
N LYS A 149 -15.90 11.23 -8.05
CA LYS A 149 -16.47 12.44 -8.65
C LYS A 149 -16.85 12.24 -10.12
N LEU A 150 -15.97 11.62 -10.92
CA LEU A 150 -16.26 11.34 -12.33
C LEU A 150 -17.41 10.35 -12.56
N PHE A 151 -17.60 9.42 -11.62
CA PHE A 151 -18.75 8.52 -11.61
C PHE A 151 -20.03 9.27 -11.25
N GLU A 152 -20.02 10.12 -10.22
CA GLU A 152 -21.16 10.96 -9.82
C GLU A 152 -21.57 11.93 -10.91
N ASP A 153 -20.61 12.52 -11.61
CA ASP A 153 -20.84 13.42 -12.74
C ASP A 153 -21.30 12.67 -14.01
N GLY A 154 -21.30 11.33 -14.01
CA GLY A 154 -21.77 10.47 -15.10
C GLY A 154 -20.81 10.34 -16.29
N PHE A 155 -19.56 10.81 -16.17
CA PHE A 155 -18.56 10.67 -17.23
C PHE A 155 -18.02 9.24 -17.37
N VAL A 156 -18.03 8.48 -16.28
CA VAL A 156 -17.44 7.15 -16.19
C VAL A 156 -18.40 6.19 -15.47
N GLY A 157 -18.61 4.99 -16.00
CA GLY A 157 -19.31 3.89 -15.33
C GLY A 157 -18.34 2.99 -14.56
N ARG A 158 -18.75 2.48 -13.40
CA ARG A 158 -17.98 1.51 -12.61
C ARG A 158 -18.64 0.13 -12.64
N ASP A 159 -17.86 -0.88 -12.96
CA ASP A 159 -18.29 -2.27 -12.80
C ASP A 159 -18.02 -2.72 -11.36
N THR A 160 -19.10 -3.03 -10.63
CA THR A 160 -19.05 -3.46 -9.23
C THR A 160 -18.99 -4.99 -9.11
N SER A 161 -19.13 -5.72 -10.23
CA SER A 161 -19.11 -7.18 -10.23
C SER A 161 -17.72 -7.77 -9.95
N ILE A 162 -16.66 -7.01 -10.25
CA ILE A 162 -15.26 -7.44 -10.13
C ILE A 162 -14.50 -6.48 -9.21
N ARG A 163 -13.69 -7.04 -8.31
CA ARG A 163 -12.70 -6.28 -7.51
C ARG A 163 -11.29 -6.59 -8.02
N PRO A 164 -10.42 -5.60 -8.22
CA PRO A 164 -10.65 -4.15 -8.11
C PRO A 164 -11.64 -3.60 -9.16
N TYR A 165 -12.37 -2.53 -8.82
CA TYR A 165 -13.38 -1.94 -9.70
C TYR A 165 -12.78 -1.49 -11.03
N ARG A 166 -13.50 -1.78 -12.11
CA ARG A 166 -13.14 -1.37 -13.48
C ARG A 166 -13.99 -0.20 -13.91
N TYR A 167 -13.34 0.80 -14.49
CA TYR A 167 -13.97 2.01 -15.00
C TYR A 167 -14.07 1.94 -16.52
N THR A 168 -15.22 2.36 -17.04
CA THR A 168 -15.55 2.40 -18.47
C THR A 168 -16.13 3.75 -18.82
N ILE A 169 -15.90 4.23 -20.03
CA ILE A 169 -16.38 5.57 -20.42
C ILE A 169 -17.87 5.53 -20.76
N THR A 170 -18.62 6.49 -20.23
CA THR A 170 -20.03 6.71 -20.56
C THR A 170 -20.15 7.59 -21.81
N GLU A 171 -21.32 7.65 -22.44
CA GLU A 171 -21.57 8.52 -23.59
C GLU A 171 -21.25 10.01 -23.30
N LYS A 172 -21.60 10.49 -22.10
CA LYS A 172 -21.25 11.83 -21.62
C LYS A 172 -19.74 12.07 -21.50
N GLY A 173 -18.98 11.07 -21.04
CA GLY A 173 -17.52 11.11 -20.99
C GLY A 173 -16.90 11.16 -22.38
N ARG A 174 -17.46 10.38 -23.32
CA ARG A 174 -17.02 10.35 -24.71
C ARG A 174 -17.24 11.70 -25.39
N ALA A 175 -18.38 12.34 -25.15
CA ALA A 175 -18.66 13.68 -25.65
C ALA A 175 -17.63 14.70 -25.13
N ARG A 176 -17.24 14.61 -23.84
CA ARG A 176 -16.26 15.53 -23.24
C ARG A 176 -14.87 15.43 -23.86
N VAL A 177 -14.38 14.21 -24.15
CA VAL A 177 -13.09 14.00 -24.82
C VAL A 177 -13.16 14.36 -26.31
N GLY A 178 -14.30 14.10 -26.96
CA GLY A 178 -14.52 14.48 -28.35
C GLY A 178 -14.69 16.00 -28.54
N SER A 179 -15.11 16.72 -27.50
CA SER A 179 -15.30 18.17 -27.53
C SER A 179 -14.03 18.99 -27.30
N ASP A 180 -12.85 18.38 -27.14
CA ASP A 180 -11.57 19.12 -26.98
C ASP A 180 -11.06 19.76 -28.29
N GLU A 181 -11.87 19.83 -29.34
CA GLU A 181 -11.75 20.90 -30.35
C GLU A 181 -12.46 22.21 -29.93
N GLY A 182 -13.09 22.27 -28.75
CA GLY A 182 -13.86 23.42 -28.28
C GLY A 182 -13.86 23.53 -26.75
N GLY A 183 -12.89 24.27 -26.21
CA GLY A 183 -12.75 24.54 -24.78
C GLY A 183 -14.01 25.15 -24.16
N ILE A 184 -14.49 24.56 -23.07
CA ILE A 184 -15.51 25.16 -22.21
C ILE A 184 -14.94 25.30 -20.81
N VAL A 185 -14.83 26.57 -20.41
CA VAL A 185 -14.38 27.11 -19.12
C VAL A 185 -15.48 26.87 -18.08
N TYR A 186 -15.17 26.14 -17.02
CA TYR A 186 -16.04 26.11 -15.83
C TYR A 186 -15.64 27.26 -14.89
N ALA A 187 -16.60 28.12 -14.57
CA ALA A 187 -16.43 29.17 -13.58
C ALA A 187 -16.27 28.54 -12.19
N VAL A 188 -15.16 28.87 -11.54
CA VAL A 188 -14.87 28.53 -10.14
C VAL A 188 -15.72 29.43 -9.25
N SER A 189 -16.65 28.85 -8.49
CA SER A 189 -17.21 29.52 -7.30
C SER A 189 -16.23 29.33 -6.14
N GLN A 190 -15.80 30.46 -5.57
CA GLN A 190 -14.98 30.54 -4.35
C GLN A 190 -15.81 30.22 -3.10
#